data_AF-A0A922VHZ5-F1
#
_entry.id   AF-A0A922VHZ5-F1
#
_cell.length_a   1.000
_cell.length_b   1.000
_cell.length_c   1.000
_cell.angle_alpha   90.00
_cell.angle_beta   90.00
_cell.angle_gamma   90.00
#
_symmetry.space_group_name_H-M   'P 1'
#
loop_
_entity.id
_entity.type
_entity.pdbx_description
1 polymer ?
#
loop_
_entity_poly.entity_id
_entity_poly.type
_entity_poly.pdbx_seq_one_letter_code
_entity_poly.pdbx_strand_id
1 'polypeptide(L)'
;MSMVLTAAKASGFCGEVSAFVSAALDGVVESDADLPSWLAKVIEFYAPQFKDDPALFRRTVGAIALMTYATSLGRPWSLSLDADPSAVAYRVEGGDAVEGEVNLSVWRGPNVYDDEIAACAELAAAQLASSPVKGSAVIWNTSGLAPHAQPLSAVGSLDDDESASLFYETATESKEAAQRGTPVTAQMLVSVAVERAEIRKLADVVESILLGDAAGSPVGPAAQALYAAMRPKLDALAFPSAFTTIDVTYHTPPASPSPNPSDGITGTWDGLWQNDQQWGGAAGGFTMVVVQKGKAFSGTIDVTGPTCVRSGTVAGTVENGRISMGWVAAGIRDVAFEGTLTGSTMAGTWTMTACGVEQSISGTWSAARQ
;
A
#
# COMPACT_ATOMS: atom_id res chain seq x y z
N MET A 1 -14.26 -37.06 -52.97
CA MET A 1 -14.24 -37.70 -51.63
C MET A 1 -13.70 -36.65 -50.68
N SER A 2 -14.59 -35.82 -50.12
CA SER A 2 -14.23 -34.74 -49.20
C SER A 2 -13.85 -35.34 -47.87
N MET A 3 -12.61 -35.09 -47.45
CA MET A 3 -12.12 -35.44 -46.12
C MET A 3 -12.65 -34.37 -45.15
N VAL A 4 -13.72 -34.72 -44.44
CA VAL A 4 -14.22 -33.94 -43.30
C VAL A 4 -13.21 -34.14 -42.17
N LEU A 5 -12.34 -33.16 -41.96
CA LEU A 5 -11.58 -33.03 -40.71
C LEU A 5 -12.59 -32.64 -39.64
N THR A 6 -13.08 -33.62 -38.88
CA THR A 6 -13.73 -33.37 -37.59
C THR A 6 -12.68 -32.74 -36.69
N ALA A 7 -12.81 -31.43 -36.43
CA ALA A 7 -12.09 -30.77 -35.36
C ALA A 7 -12.44 -31.50 -34.06
N ALA A 8 -11.51 -32.28 -33.53
CA ALA A 8 -11.58 -32.71 -32.14
C ALA A 8 -11.61 -31.42 -31.32
N LYS A 9 -12.73 -31.13 -30.65
CA LYS A 9 -12.80 -30.07 -29.66
C LYS A 9 -11.67 -30.37 -28.67
N ALA A 10 -10.64 -29.53 -28.64
CA ALA A 10 -9.71 -29.54 -27.53
C ALA A 10 -10.58 -29.34 -26.28
N SER A 11 -10.66 -30.37 -25.44
CA SER A 11 -11.28 -30.23 -24.14
C SER A 11 -10.40 -29.28 -23.35
N GLY A 12 -10.85 -28.04 -23.14
CA GLY A 12 -10.13 -27.12 -22.25
C GLY A 12 -9.96 -27.76 -20.87
N PHE A 13 -8.92 -27.33 -20.15
CA PHE A 13 -8.52 -27.88 -18.83
C PHE A 13 -9.71 -28.14 -17.87
N CYS A 14 -10.66 -27.23 -17.80
CA CYS A 14 -11.84 -27.37 -16.94
C CYS A 14 -12.80 -28.50 -17.37
N GLY A 15 -12.91 -28.76 -18.68
CA GLY A 15 -13.67 -29.90 -19.19
C GLY A 15 -13.02 -31.23 -18.77
N GLU A 16 -11.69 -31.29 -18.80
CA GLU A 16 -10.92 -32.45 -18.37
C GLU A 16 -11.04 -32.69 -16.86
N VAL A 17 -10.97 -31.63 -16.04
CA VAL A 17 -11.20 -31.72 -14.59
C VAL A 17 -12.61 -32.24 -14.29
N SER A 18 -13.63 -31.71 -14.98
CA SER A 18 -15.02 -32.15 -14.81
C SER A 18 -15.23 -33.63 -15.13
N ALA A 19 -14.65 -34.08 -16.24
CA ALA A 19 -14.71 -35.47 -16.68
C ALA A 19 -14.00 -36.40 -15.67
N PHE A 20 -12.81 -36.03 -15.21
CA PHE A 20 -12.03 -36.82 -14.26
C PHE A 20 -12.72 -36.92 -12.89
N VAL A 21 -13.26 -35.82 -12.37
CA VAL A 21 -14.01 -35.82 -11.10
C VAL A 21 -15.24 -36.72 -11.18
N SER A 22 -15.95 -36.69 -12.32
CA SER A 22 -17.11 -37.56 -12.54
C SER A 22 -16.72 -39.04 -12.54
N ALA A 23 -15.65 -39.41 -13.26
CA ALA A 23 -15.13 -40.77 -13.28
C ALA A 23 -14.69 -41.26 -11.89
N ALA A 24 -13.93 -40.44 -11.15
CA ALA A 24 -13.46 -40.78 -9.81
C ALA A 24 -14.61 -41.02 -8.81
N LEU A 25 -15.70 -40.25 -8.91
CA LEU A 25 -16.89 -40.42 -8.07
C LEU A 25 -17.72 -41.65 -8.43
N ASP A 26 -17.74 -42.02 -9.71
CA ASP A 26 -18.42 -43.25 -10.16
C ASP A 26 -17.60 -44.52 -9.86
N GLY A 27 -16.45 -44.39 -9.19
CA GLY A 27 -15.55 -45.49 -8.85
C GLY A 27 -14.69 -45.98 -10.01
N VAL A 28 -14.63 -45.22 -11.10
CA VAL A 28 -13.83 -45.50 -12.29
C VAL A 28 -12.58 -44.63 -12.23
N VAL A 29 -11.49 -45.17 -11.69
CA VAL A 29 -10.23 -44.42 -11.51
C VAL A 29 -9.40 -44.36 -12.81
N GLU A 30 -9.77 -45.12 -13.84
CA GLU A 30 -9.16 -45.00 -15.16
C GLU A 30 -9.83 -43.87 -15.95
N SER A 31 -9.32 -42.65 -15.78
CA SER A 31 -9.62 -41.52 -16.65
C SER A 31 -8.39 -41.21 -17.50
N ASP A 32 -8.55 -41.20 -18.83
CA ASP A 32 -7.51 -40.81 -19.79
C ASP A 32 -7.29 -39.28 -19.86
N ALA A 33 -7.84 -38.50 -18.91
CA ALA A 33 -7.70 -37.04 -18.91
C ALA A 33 -6.27 -36.62 -18.51
N ASP A 34 -5.64 -35.76 -19.30
CA ASP A 34 -4.26 -35.29 -19.10
C ASP A 34 -4.21 -34.15 -18.08
N LEU A 35 -4.62 -34.45 -16.84
CA LEU A 35 -4.59 -33.47 -15.75
C LEU A 35 -3.16 -33.22 -15.25
N PRO A 36 -2.85 -32.00 -14.77
CA PRO A 36 -1.65 -31.76 -14.00
C PRO A 36 -1.53 -32.78 -12.87
N SER A 37 -0.38 -33.46 -12.78
CA SER A 37 -0.20 -34.61 -11.88
C SER A 37 -0.50 -34.32 -10.40
N TRP A 38 -0.37 -33.06 -9.98
CA TRP A 38 -0.70 -32.65 -8.62
C TRP A 38 -2.22 -32.65 -8.37
N LEU A 39 -3.02 -32.27 -9.35
CA LEU A 39 -4.48 -32.20 -9.23
C LEU A 39 -5.10 -33.59 -9.26
N ALA A 40 -4.63 -34.48 -10.14
CA ALA A 40 -5.04 -35.88 -10.14
C ALA A 40 -4.78 -36.54 -8.77
N LYS A 41 -3.60 -36.34 -8.18
CA LYS A 41 -3.27 -36.84 -6.84
C LYS A 41 -4.18 -36.27 -5.74
N VAL A 42 -4.54 -34.99 -5.82
CA VAL A 42 -5.50 -34.37 -4.87
C VAL A 42 -6.86 -35.06 -5.01
N ILE A 43 -7.36 -35.25 -6.23
CA ILE A 43 -8.66 -35.90 -6.47
C ILE A 43 -8.63 -37.35 -5.95
N GLU A 44 -7.63 -38.14 -6.31
CA GLU A 44 -7.50 -39.54 -5.86
C GLU A 44 -7.38 -39.68 -4.34
N PHE A 45 -6.57 -38.83 -3.71
CA PHE A 45 -6.33 -38.89 -2.27
C PHE A 45 -7.59 -38.52 -1.45
N TYR A 46 -8.39 -37.58 -1.97
CA TYR A 46 -9.52 -37.04 -1.23
C TYR A 46 -10.88 -37.59 -1.64
N ALA A 47 -11.07 -38.10 -2.86
CA ALA A 47 -12.35 -38.66 -3.32
C ALA A 47 -12.94 -39.70 -2.34
N PRO A 48 -12.16 -40.67 -1.79
CA PRO A 48 -12.71 -41.65 -0.83
C PRO A 48 -13.23 -41.02 0.46
N GLN A 49 -12.70 -39.85 0.84
CA GLN A 49 -13.06 -39.13 2.06
C GLN A 49 -14.40 -38.39 1.93
N PHE A 50 -14.88 -38.19 0.69
CA PHE A 50 -16.15 -37.55 0.38
C PHE A 50 -17.21 -38.53 -0.14
N LYS A 51 -17.04 -39.84 0.06
CA LYS A 51 -18.01 -40.86 -0.39
C LYS A 51 -19.46 -40.58 0.06
N ASP A 52 -19.62 -39.93 1.22
CA ASP A 52 -20.91 -39.63 1.84
C ASP A 52 -21.45 -38.24 1.41
N ASP A 53 -20.64 -37.41 0.74
CA ASP A 53 -21.02 -36.10 0.17
C ASP A 53 -20.28 -35.81 -1.16
N PRO A 54 -20.67 -36.50 -2.25
CA PRO A 54 -20.04 -36.31 -3.56
C PRO A 54 -20.29 -34.91 -4.15
N ALA A 55 -21.33 -34.21 -3.70
CA ALA A 55 -21.63 -32.86 -4.14
C ALA A 55 -20.59 -31.86 -3.59
N LEU A 56 -20.25 -31.98 -2.31
CA LEU A 56 -19.19 -31.18 -1.70
C LEU A 56 -17.83 -31.43 -2.36
N PHE A 57 -17.52 -32.68 -2.72
CA PHE A 57 -16.30 -32.99 -3.46
C PHE A 57 -16.23 -32.26 -4.80
N ARG A 58 -17.31 -32.34 -5.60
CA ARG A 58 -17.39 -31.65 -6.90
C ARG A 58 -17.17 -30.14 -6.75
N ARG A 59 -17.84 -29.51 -5.77
CA ARG A 59 -17.67 -28.07 -5.50
C ARG A 59 -16.25 -27.73 -5.09
N THR A 60 -15.64 -28.53 -4.21
CA THR A 60 -14.27 -28.31 -3.72
C THR A 60 -13.25 -28.40 -4.84
N VAL A 61 -13.30 -29.46 -5.66
CA VAL A 61 -12.39 -29.62 -6.80
C VAL A 61 -12.65 -28.54 -7.86
N GLY A 62 -13.92 -28.21 -8.12
CA GLY A 62 -14.30 -27.10 -8.99
C GLY A 62 -13.69 -25.78 -8.55
N ALA A 63 -13.81 -25.43 -7.26
CA ALA A 63 -13.22 -24.22 -6.69
C ALA A 63 -11.68 -24.20 -6.80
N ILE A 64 -11.01 -25.33 -6.54
CA ILE A 64 -9.56 -25.45 -6.69
C ILE A 64 -9.13 -25.26 -8.15
N ALA A 65 -9.82 -25.89 -9.09
CA ALA A 65 -9.52 -25.78 -10.51
C ALA A 65 -9.75 -24.35 -11.01
N LEU A 66 -10.85 -23.73 -10.57
CA LEU A 66 -11.21 -22.37 -10.93
C LEU A 66 -10.21 -21.34 -10.41
N MET A 67 -9.74 -21.48 -9.17
CA MET A 67 -8.65 -20.66 -8.65
C MET A 67 -7.33 -20.89 -9.38
N THR A 68 -6.99 -22.15 -9.65
CA THR A 68 -5.76 -22.50 -10.35
C THR A 68 -5.75 -21.84 -11.72
N TYR A 69 -6.85 -21.94 -12.46
CA TYR A 69 -7.03 -21.25 -13.73
C TYR A 69 -6.91 -19.74 -13.55
N ALA A 70 -7.69 -19.14 -12.63
CA ALA A 70 -7.70 -17.70 -12.41
C ALA A 70 -6.31 -17.15 -12.07
N THR A 71 -5.53 -17.86 -11.26
CA THR A 71 -4.19 -17.42 -10.83
C THR A 71 -3.05 -17.77 -11.79
N SER A 72 -3.27 -18.67 -12.75
CA SER A 72 -2.26 -19.08 -13.75
C SER A 72 -2.43 -18.34 -15.08
N LEU A 73 -3.66 -18.18 -15.54
CA LEU A 73 -4.00 -17.57 -16.82
C LEU A 73 -4.54 -16.15 -16.68
N GLY A 74 -5.11 -15.82 -15.52
CA GLY A 74 -5.49 -14.46 -15.20
C GLY A 74 -4.28 -13.56 -15.21
N ARG A 75 -4.27 -12.62 -16.15
CA ARG A 75 -3.36 -11.48 -16.11
C ARG A 75 -4.09 -10.33 -15.40
N PRO A 76 -3.43 -9.63 -14.47
CA PRO A 76 -3.95 -8.36 -13.98
C PRO A 76 -4.20 -7.41 -15.15
N TRP A 77 -5.21 -6.55 -15.05
CA TRP A 77 -5.30 -5.42 -15.98
C TRP A 77 -4.04 -4.58 -15.85
N SER A 78 -3.53 -4.11 -16.98
CA SER A 78 -2.43 -3.16 -16.97
C SER A 78 -3.03 -1.77 -16.87
N LEU A 79 -2.64 -1.03 -15.82
CA LEU A 79 -3.13 0.33 -15.60
C LEU A 79 -2.00 1.31 -15.93
N SER A 80 -2.35 2.40 -16.63
CA SER A 80 -1.48 3.57 -16.81
C SER A 80 -2.01 4.70 -15.95
N LEU A 81 -1.12 5.39 -15.26
CA LEU A 81 -1.43 6.62 -14.54
C LEU A 81 -0.53 7.73 -15.06
N ASP A 82 -1.12 8.68 -15.77
CA ASP A 82 -0.42 9.75 -16.46
C ASP A 82 -0.82 11.09 -15.85
N ALA A 83 0.14 11.76 -15.22
CA ALA A 83 -0.06 13.10 -14.68
C ALA A 83 0.13 14.16 -15.77
N ASP A 84 -0.85 15.05 -15.91
CA ASP A 84 -0.82 16.20 -16.82
C ASP A 84 -1.11 17.51 -16.06
N PRO A 85 -0.11 18.38 -15.86
CA PRO A 85 1.30 18.17 -16.20
C PRO A 85 1.99 17.24 -15.17
N SER A 86 3.11 16.61 -15.58
CA SER A 86 3.94 15.79 -14.67
C SER A 86 4.78 16.62 -13.69
N ALA A 87 4.83 17.94 -13.89
CA ALA A 87 5.49 18.89 -13.00
C ALA A 87 4.63 20.16 -12.87
N VAL A 88 4.42 20.60 -11.63
CA VAL A 88 3.65 21.80 -11.27
C VAL A 88 4.46 22.70 -10.33
N ALA A 89 3.99 23.93 -10.14
CA ALA A 89 4.49 24.82 -9.10
C ALA A 89 3.38 25.17 -8.13
N TYR A 90 3.71 25.65 -6.94
CA TYR A 90 2.73 26.25 -6.04
C TYR A 90 2.06 27.46 -6.71
N ARG A 91 0.79 27.69 -6.39
CA ARG A 91 0.13 28.97 -6.68
C ARG A 91 0.88 30.08 -5.94
N VAL A 92 1.20 31.18 -6.63
CA VAL A 92 1.67 32.40 -5.96
C VAL A 92 0.47 33.19 -5.46
N GLU A 93 0.52 33.69 -4.22
CA GLU A 93 -0.54 34.50 -3.62
C GLU A 93 -1.03 35.62 -4.57
N GLY A 94 -2.34 35.65 -4.83
CA GLY A 94 -2.98 36.59 -5.75
C GLY A 94 -2.84 36.27 -7.24
N GLY A 95 -2.22 35.14 -7.59
CA GLY A 95 -2.26 34.53 -8.93
C GLY A 95 -3.43 33.53 -9.08
N ASP A 96 -3.59 33.02 -10.30
CA ASP A 96 -4.60 32.01 -10.62
C ASP A 96 -4.29 30.65 -9.94
N ALA A 97 -5.32 29.83 -9.76
CA ALA A 97 -5.15 28.46 -9.29
C ALA A 97 -4.23 27.67 -10.23
N VAL A 98 -3.30 26.90 -9.66
CA VAL A 98 -2.49 25.95 -10.43
C VAL A 98 -3.07 24.57 -10.16
N GLU A 99 -3.79 24.08 -11.16
CA GLU A 99 -4.47 22.79 -11.16
C GLU A 99 -3.70 21.77 -12.00
N GLY A 100 -3.94 20.50 -11.75
CA GLY A 100 -3.48 19.41 -12.59
C GLY A 100 -4.45 18.25 -12.60
N GLU A 101 -4.24 17.35 -13.55
CA GLU A 101 -5.04 16.16 -13.75
C GLU A 101 -4.15 14.92 -13.68
N VAL A 102 -4.68 13.83 -13.14
CA VAL A 102 -4.10 12.49 -13.25
C VAL A 102 -5.10 11.61 -13.98
N ASN A 103 -4.70 11.16 -15.16
CA ASN A 103 -5.50 10.33 -16.04
C ASN A 103 -5.16 8.85 -15.83
N LEU A 104 -6.17 8.04 -15.53
CA LEU A 104 -6.11 6.59 -15.52
C LEU A 104 -6.56 6.06 -16.88
N SER A 105 -5.76 5.17 -17.47
CA SER A 105 -6.17 4.33 -18.60
C SER A 105 -6.03 2.86 -18.26
N VAL A 106 -7.00 2.04 -18.65
CA VAL A 106 -6.99 0.59 -18.42
C VAL A 106 -6.74 -0.15 -19.73
N TRP A 107 -5.71 -0.99 -19.76
CA TRP A 107 -5.46 -1.91 -20.86
C TRP A 107 -5.79 -3.34 -20.46
N ARG A 108 -6.79 -3.87 -21.14
CA ARG A 108 -7.24 -5.24 -20.96
C ARG A 108 -6.26 -6.18 -21.66
N GLY A 109 -5.83 -7.21 -20.94
CA GLY A 109 -5.30 -8.41 -21.57
C GLY A 109 -6.38 -9.13 -22.40
N PRO A 110 -6.03 -10.23 -23.09
CA PRO A 110 -7.03 -11.09 -23.71
C PRO A 110 -8.09 -11.50 -22.68
N ASN A 111 -9.33 -11.62 -23.14
CA ASN A 111 -10.46 -11.88 -22.26
C ASN A 111 -10.23 -13.22 -21.56
N VAL A 112 -10.08 -13.19 -20.23
CA VAL A 112 -9.63 -14.38 -19.50
C VAL A 112 -10.73 -15.45 -19.48
N TYR A 113 -12.00 -15.04 -19.59
CA TYR A 113 -13.21 -15.85 -19.47
C TYR A 113 -13.72 -16.41 -20.79
N ASP A 114 -12.87 -17.10 -21.54
CA ASP A 114 -13.34 -17.93 -22.65
C ASP A 114 -14.22 -19.09 -22.15
N ASP A 115 -14.97 -19.72 -23.06
CA ASP A 115 -15.91 -20.83 -22.82
C ASP A 115 -15.32 -21.95 -21.94
N GLU A 116 -13.99 -22.09 -21.92
CA GLU A 116 -13.28 -23.09 -21.13
C GLU A 116 -13.47 -22.92 -19.62
N ILE A 117 -13.52 -21.70 -19.07
CA ILE A 117 -13.70 -21.51 -17.62
C ILE A 117 -15.13 -21.77 -17.17
N ALA A 118 -16.11 -21.57 -18.04
CA ALA A 118 -17.52 -21.68 -17.70
C ALA A 118 -17.82 -23.06 -17.06
N ALA A 119 -17.15 -24.11 -17.53
CA ALA A 119 -17.25 -25.45 -16.96
C ALA A 119 -16.72 -25.56 -15.51
N CYS A 120 -15.56 -24.97 -15.19
CA CYS A 120 -15.06 -24.94 -13.80
C CYS A 120 -15.97 -24.07 -12.91
N ALA A 121 -16.47 -22.96 -13.44
CA ALA A 121 -17.39 -22.09 -12.73
C ALA A 121 -18.69 -22.82 -12.39
N GLU A 122 -19.27 -23.55 -13.35
CA GLU A 122 -20.46 -24.37 -13.16
C GLU A 122 -20.24 -25.45 -12.09
N LEU A 123 -19.09 -26.14 -12.10
CA LEU A 123 -18.72 -27.10 -11.04
C LEU A 123 -18.68 -26.48 -9.65
N ALA A 124 -18.21 -25.23 -9.56
CA ALA A 124 -18.18 -24.45 -8.32
C ALA A 124 -19.53 -23.79 -7.99
N ALA A 125 -20.58 -24.02 -8.80
CA ALA A 125 -21.86 -23.31 -8.75
C ALA A 125 -21.72 -21.77 -8.84
N ALA A 126 -20.66 -21.30 -9.51
CA ALA A 126 -20.38 -19.91 -9.79
C ALA A 126 -20.89 -19.53 -11.19
N GLN A 127 -21.52 -18.36 -11.30
CA GLN A 127 -21.80 -17.74 -12.60
C GLN A 127 -20.77 -16.64 -12.85
N LEU A 128 -19.91 -16.84 -13.84
CA LEU A 128 -18.97 -15.83 -14.29
C LEU A 128 -19.55 -15.18 -15.54
N ALA A 129 -20.17 -14.02 -15.35
CA ALA A 129 -20.53 -13.16 -16.47
C ALA A 129 -19.27 -12.46 -16.99
N SER A 130 -19.19 -12.21 -18.30
CA SER A 130 -18.21 -11.28 -18.85
C SER A 130 -18.39 -9.93 -18.16
N SER A 131 -17.37 -9.47 -17.44
CA SER A 131 -17.44 -8.19 -16.73
C SER A 131 -17.05 -7.07 -17.68
N PRO A 132 -17.96 -6.12 -17.99
CA PRO A 132 -17.56 -4.92 -18.70
C PRO A 132 -16.62 -4.12 -17.80
N VAL A 133 -15.55 -3.59 -18.39
CA VAL A 133 -14.59 -2.72 -17.69
C VAL A 133 -15.19 -1.35 -17.45
N LYS A 134 -16.07 -0.90 -18.34
CA LYS A 134 -16.97 0.23 -18.11
C LYS A 134 -17.73 0.06 -16.80
N GLY A 135 -17.68 1.09 -15.97
CA GLY A 135 -18.40 1.15 -14.69
C GLY A 135 -17.69 0.42 -13.54
N SER A 136 -16.53 -0.21 -13.78
CA SER A 136 -15.69 -0.72 -12.69
C SER A 136 -15.33 0.41 -11.73
N ALA A 137 -15.42 0.14 -10.43
CA ALA A 137 -15.12 1.13 -9.41
C ALA A 137 -13.63 1.50 -9.40
N VAL A 138 -13.34 2.78 -9.25
CA VAL A 138 -11.99 3.34 -9.20
C VAL A 138 -11.76 3.92 -7.80
N ILE A 139 -10.70 3.47 -7.15
CA ILE A 139 -10.35 3.82 -5.78
C ILE A 139 -9.05 4.63 -5.83
N TRP A 140 -9.16 5.94 -5.65
CA TRP A 140 -8.03 6.86 -5.60
C TRP A 140 -7.46 6.96 -4.19
N ASN A 141 -6.13 6.92 -4.08
CA ASN A 141 -5.41 7.29 -2.87
C ASN A 141 -4.57 8.55 -3.13
N THR A 142 -5.04 9.66 -2.57
CA THR A 142 -4.49 11.01 -2.75
C THR A 142 -3.69 11.49 -1.53
N SER A 143 -3.40 10.62 -0.56
CA SER A 143 -2.68 10.99 0.66
C SER A 143 -1.29 11.55 0.38
N GLY A 144 -0.63 11.11 -0.70
CA GLY A 144 0.67 11.62 -1.13
C GLY A 144 0.63 12.98 -1.84
N LEU A 145 -0.54 13.61 -2.01
CA LEU A 145 -0.64 15.01 -2.45
C LEU A 145 -0.30 15.99 -1.32
N ALA A 146 -0.63 15.64 -0.07
CA ALA A 146 -0.37 16.52 1.07
C ALA A 146 1.14 16.56 1.41
N PRO A 147 1.68 17.70 1.86
CA PRO A 147 1.00 18.99 2.09
C PRO A 147 0.94 19.90 0.85
N HIS A 148 1.37 19.40 -0.31
CA HIS A 148 1.68 20.21 -1.49
C HIS A 148 0.49 20.50 -2.41
N ALA A 149 -0.56 19.67 -2.34
CA ALA A 149 -1.78 19.83 -3.10
C ALA A 149 -2.97 19.24 -2.34
N GLN A 150 -4.17 19.57 -2.81
CA GLN A 150 -5.44 19.01 -2.35
C GLN A 150 -6.25 18.47 -3.54
N PRO A 151 -6.96 17.33 -3.39
CA PRO A 151 -7.84 16.85 -4.45
C PRO A 151 -9.07 17.75 -4.58
N LEU A 152 -9.43 18.10 -5.81
CA LEU A 152 -10.65 18.85 -6.14
C LEU A 152 -11.82 17.91 -6.43
N SER A 153 -11.59 16.92 -7.29
CA SER A 153 -12.58 15.91 -7.64
C SER A 153 -11.91 14.65 -8.16
N ALA A 154 -12.57 13.49 -8.02
CA ALA A 154 -12.07 12.22 -8.48
C ALA A 154 -13.21 11.39 -9.09
N VAL A 155 -13.04 10.90 -10.31
CA VAL A 155 -14.01 10.04 -10.97
C VAL A 155 -13.91 8.64 -10.36
N GLY A 156 -14.99 8.18 -9.72
CA GLY A 156 -15.02 6.92 -8.96
C GLY A 156 -15.35 5.67 -9.79
N SER A 157 -15.46 5.77 -11.11
CA SER A 157 -15.75 4.63 -12.00
C SER A 157 -15.17 4.84 -13.40
N LEU A 158 -14.79 3.76 -14.07
CA LEU A 158 -14.34 3.82 -15.46
C LEU A 158 -15.48 4.20 -16.42
N ASP A 159 -15.18 5.08 -17.38
CA ASP A 159 -16.10 5.53 -18.43
C ASP A 159 -16.17 4.53 -19.61
N ASP A 160 -16.72 4.99 -20.74
CA ASP A 160 -16.83 4.22 -21.98
C ASP A 160 -15.49 3.95 -22.66
N ASP A 161 -14.48 4.78 -22.40
CA ASP A 161 -13.12 4.68 -22.95
C ASP A 161 -12.18 3.93 -22.00
N GLU A 162 -12.72 3.34 -20.93
CA GLU A 162 -11.97 2.61 -19.90
C GLU A 162 -10.98 3.52 -19.16
N SER A 163 -11.35 4.79 -19.00
CA SER A 163 -10.58 5.83 -18.31
C SER A 163 -11.30 6.42 -17.09
N ALA A 164 -10.53 7.08 -16.24
CA ALA A 164 -11.03 7.93 -15.15
C ALA A 164 -9.99 9.00 -14.80
N SER A 165 -10.43 10.11 -14.22
CA SER A 165 -9.55 11.25 -13.89
C SER A 165 -9.62 11.65 -12.41
N LEU A 166 -8.50 12.14 -11.90
CA LEU A 166 -8.38 12.86 -10.63
C LEU A 166 -7.89 14.28 -10.91
N PHE A 167 -8.61 15.28 -10.42
CA PHE A 167 -8.23 16.68 -10.48
C PHE A 167 -7.74 17.16 -9.12
N TYR A 168 -6.67 17.96 -9.11
CA TYR A 168 -6.10 18.53 -7.89
C TYR A 168 -5.69 19.99 -8.06
N GLU A 169 -5.56 20.70 -6.96
CA GLU A 169 -5.04 22.08 -6.89
C GLU A 169 -3.81 22.11 -5.97
N THR A 170 -2.76 22.80 -6.39
CA THR A 170 -1.55 22.97 -5.57
C THR A 170 -1.76 23.96 -4.42
N ALA A 171 -0.92 23.83 -3.40
CA ALA A 171 -0.86 24.79 -2.30
C ALA A 171 -0.37 26.16 -2.77
N THR A 172 -0.52 27.16 -1.89
CA THR A 172 -0.16 28.56 -2.18
C THR A 172 1.12 28.96 -1.45
N GLU A 173 2.04 29.60 -2.15
CA GLU A 173 3.19 30.29 -1.56
C GLU A 173 3.01 31.82 -1.59
N SER A 174 3.73 32.53 -0.73
CA SER A 174 3.68 33.99 -0.70
C SER A 174 4.42 34.60 -1.90
N LYS A 175 4.03 35.82 -2.27
CA LYS A 175 4.76 36.58 -3.32
C LYS A 175 6.25 36.76 -2.99
N GLU A 176 6.58 36.95 -1.71
CA GLU A 176 7.97 37.12 -1.29
C GLU A 176 8.78 35.84 -1.44
N ALA A 177 8.22 34.68 -1.05
CA ALA A 177 8.86 33.39 -1.25
C ALA A 177 9.09 33.13 -2.74
N ALA A 178 8.08 33.31 -3.58
CA ALA A 178 8.20 33.11 -5.02
C ALA A 178 9.26 34.01 -5.69
N GLN A 179 9.46 35.24 -5.19
CA GLN A 179 10.40 36.20 -5.79
C GLN A 179 11.82 36.12 -5.26
N ARG A 180 12.00 35.76 -3.99
CA ARG A 180 13.29 35.84 -3.28
C ARG A 180 13.72 34.54 -2.63
N GLY A 181 12.81 33.59 -2.55
CA GLY A 181 13.05 32.31 -1.92
C GLY A 181 13.96 31.42 -2.73
N THR A 182 14.42 30.36 -2.09
CA THR A 182 15.18 29.31 -2.78
C THR A 182 14.21 28.27 -3.31
N PRO A 183 14.22 27.96 -4.62
CA PRO A 183 13.34 26.94 -5.17
C PRO A 183 13.69 25.57 -4.58
N VAL A 184 12.65 24.81 -4.25
CA VAL A 184 12.70 23.44 -3.75
C VAL A 184 11.75 22.61 -4.60
N THR A 185 12.19 21.45 -5.04
CA THR A 185 11.35 20.47 -5.73
C THR A 185 11.07 19.31 -4.78
N ALA A 186 9.80 18.99 -4.58
CA ALA A 186 9.33 17.80 -3.88
C ALA A 186 8.56 16.90 -4.85
N GLN A 187 8.24 15.68 -4.42
CA GLN A 187 7.43 14.74 -5.19
C GLN A 187 6.13 14.45 -4.46
N MET A 188 5.01 14.57 -5.17
CA MET A 188 3.71 14.08 -4.74
C MET A 188 3.46 12.70 -5.33
N LEU A 189 2.82 11.82 -4.57
CA LEU A 189 2.46 10.47 -5.01
C LEU A 189 0.94 10.32 -5.11
N VAL A 190 0.46 9.88 -6.26
CA VAL A 190 -0.93 9.46 -6.46
C VAL A 190 -0.93 7.98 -6.82
N SER A 191 -1.81 7.22 -6.18
CA SER A 191 -2.06 5.82 -6.55
C SER A 191 -3.54 5.56 -6.77
N VAL A 192 -3.82 4.57 -7.61
CA VAL A 192 -5.18 4.13 -7.91
C VAL A 192 -5.25 2.62 -7.86
N ALA A 193 -6.43 2.10 -7.52
CA ALA A 193 -6.80 0.72 -7.77
C ALA A 193 -8.13 0.68 -8.52
N VAL A 194 -8.31 -0.33 -9.38
CA VAL A 194 -9.56 -0.57 -10.10
C VAL A 194 -10.16 -1.89 -9.62
N GLU A 195 -11.41 -1.87 -9.17
CA GLU A 195 -12.09 -3.07 -8.71
C GLU A 195 -12.62 -3.90 -9.88
N ARG A 196 -12.20 -5.16 -9.90
CA ARG A 196 -12.73 -6.22 -10.75
C ARG A 196 -13.74 -7.04 -9.95
N ALA A 197 -14.95 -6.51 -9.87
CA ALA A 197 -16.03 -7.07 -9.06
C ALA A 197 -16.32 -8.55 -9.37
N GLU A 198 -16.09 -9.00 -10.60
CA GLU A 198 -16.23 -10.40 -11.00
C GLU A 198 -15.17 -11.31 -10.38
N ILE A 199 -13.91 -10.87 -10.31
CA ILE A 199 -12.83 -11.62 -9.67
C ILE A 199 -13.07 -11.66 -8.16
N ARG A 200 -13.55 -10.56 -7.59
CA ARG A 200 -13.91 -10.52 -6.17
C ARG A 200 -15.04 -11.50 -5.84
N LYS A 201 -16.14 -11.48 -6.60
CA LYS A 201 -17.23 -12.45 -6.44
C LYS A 201 -16.74 -13.89 -6.59
N LEU A 202 -15.83 -14.13 -7.54
CA LEU A 202 -15.20 -15.43 -7.70
C LEU A 202 -14.39 -15.82 -6.45
N ALA A 203 -13.56 -14.92 -5.93
CA ALA A 203 -12.80 -15.12 -4.71
C ALA A 203 -13.72 -15.41 -3.52
N ASP A 204 -14.84 -14.69 -3.39
CA ASP A 204 -15.84 -14.90 -2.33
C ASP A 204 -16.47 -16.31 -2.41
N VAL A 205 -16.82 -16.77 -3.62
CA VAL A 205 -17.38 -18.13 -3.82
C VAL A 205 -16.34 -19.19 -3.45
N VAL A 206 -15.12 -19.02 -3.94
CA VAL A 206 -14.00 -19.91 -3.63
C VAL A 206 -13.73 -19.94 -2.13
N GLU A 207 -13.70 -18.79 -1.47
CA GLU A 207 -13.49 -18.64 -0.04
C GLU A 207 -14.59 -19.37 0.74
N SER A 208 -15.85 -19.16 0.38
CA SER A 208 -16.99 -19.83 1.01
C SER A 208 -16.90 -21.35 0.89
N ILE A 209 -16.45 -21.88 -0.24
CA ILE A 209 -16.30 -23.32 -0.44
C ILE A 209 -15.12 -23.86 0.37
N LEU A 210 -13.94 -23.23 0.29
CA LEU A 210 -12.72 -23.77 0.87
C LEU A 210 -12.55 -23.49 2.36
N LEU A 211 -12.96 -22.31 2.82
CA LEU A 211 -12.90 -21.93 4.23
C LEU A 211 -14.21 -22.19 4.98
N GLY A 212 -15.32 -22.41 4.26
CA GLY A 212 -16.61 -22.81 4.83
C GLY A 212 -16.81 -24.32 4.73
N ASP A 213 -17.47 -24.75 3.65
CA ASP A 213 -17.95 -26.13 3.51
C ASP A 213 -16.82 -27.18 3.64
N ALA A 214 -15.67 -26.94 3.01
CA ALA A 214 -14.54 -27.86 3.03
C ALA A 214 -13.74 -27.80 4.33
N ALA A 215 -13.78 -26.69 5.08
CA ALA A 215 -12.99 -26.51 6.30
C ALA A 215 -13.36 -27.50 7.41
N GLY A 216 -14.63 -27.94 7.46
CA GLY A 216 -15.11 -28.96 8.39
C GLY A 216 -14.80 -30.41 7.97
N SER A 217 -14.26 -30.61 6.77
CA SER A 217 -13.93 -31.93 6.23
C SER A 217 -12.48 -32.34 6.56
N PRO A 218 -12.11 -33.62 6.37
CA PRO A 218 -10.72 -34.07 6.49
C PRO A 218 -9.69 -33.31 5.62
N VAL A 219 -10.16 -32.62 4.57
CA VAL A 219 -9.30 -31.86 3.63
C VAL A 219 -9.17 -30.39 4.03
N GLY A 220 -9.91 -29.95 5.05
CA GLY A 220 -9.99 -28.56 5.49
C GLY A 220 -8.62 -27.89 5.66
N PRO A 221 -7.66 -28.46 6.41
CA PRO A 221 -6.34 -27.84 6.58
C PRO A 221 -5.59 -27.62 5.25
N ALA A 222 -5.70 -28.56 4.30
CA ALA A 222 -5.06 -28.43 3.00
C ALA A 222 -5.75 -27.36 2.13
N ALA A 223 -7.10 -27.34 2.12
CA ALA A 223 -7.88 -26.32 1.42
C ALA A 223 -7.59 -24.90 1.96
N GLN A 224 -7.49 -24.75 3.28
CA GLN A 224 -7.14 -23.49 3.94
C GLN A 224 -5.74 -23.01 3.56
N ALA A 225 -4.73 -23.90 3.64
CA ALA A 225 -3.36 -23.57 3.27
C ALA A 225 -3.24 -23.17 1.79
N LEU A 226 -3.95 -23.89 0.92
CA LEU A 226 -4.00 -23.61 -0.51
C LEU A 226 -4.66 -22.25 -0.80
N TYR A 227 -5.80 -21.95 -0.17
CA TYR A 227 -6.46 -20.65 -0.30
C TYR A 227 -5.55 -19.51 0.20
N ALA A 228 -4.93 -19.66 1.36
CA ALA A 228 -4.02 -18.66 1.92
C ALA A 228 -2.82 -18.38 0.99
N ALA A 229 -2.28 -19.41 0.34
CA ALA A 229 -1.19 -19.26 -0.62
C ALA A 229 -1.61 -18.53 -1.91
N MET A 230 -2.86 -18.69 -2.36
CA MET A 230 -3.36 -18.06 -3.59
C MET A 230 -4.00 -16.69 -3.38
N ARG A 231 -4.50 -16.40 -2.17
CA ARG A 231 -5.20 -15.16 -1.84
C ARG A 231 -4.47 -13.90 -2.31
N PRO A 232 -3.15 -13.71 -2.09
CA PRO A 232 -2.46 -12.50 -2.57
C PRO A 232 -2.54 -12.31 -4.09
N LYS A 233 -2.54 -13.41 -4.87
CA LYS A 233 -2.67 -13.35 -6.33
C LYS A 233 -4.11 -13.01 -6.75
N LEU A 234 -5.10 -13.58 -6.07
CA LEU A 234 -6.50 -13.25 -6.30
C LEU A 234 -6.78 -11.77 -5.96
N ASP A 235 -6.23 -11.27 -4.86
CA ASP A 235 -6.35 -9.86 -4.47
C ASP A 235 -5.71 -8.94 -5.51
N ALA A 236 -4.51 -9.28 -6.01
CA ALA A 236 -3.85 -8.52 -7.08
C ALA A 236 -4.62 -8.57 -8.42
N LEU A 237 -5.32 -9.67 -8.70
CA LEU A 237 -6.19 -9.78 -9.86
C LEU A 237 -7.51 -9.03 -9.67
N ALA A 238 -8.04 -8.96 -8.45
CA ALA A 238 -9.27 -8.27 -8.11
C ALA A 238 -9.08 -6.74 -8.04
N PHE A 239 -7.88 -6.31 -7.64
CA PHE A 239 -7.52 -4.90 -7.47
C PHE A 239 -6.18 -4.59 -8.14
N PRO A 240 -6.09 -4.64 -9.48
CA PRO A 240 -4.96 -4.06 -10.18
C PRO A 240 -4.78 -2.61 -9.72
N SER A 241 -3.53 -2.22 -9.48
CA SER A 241 -3.18 -0.88 -9.01
C SER A 241 -2.01 -0.31 -9.80
N ALA A 242 -1.96 1.02 -9.88
CA ALA A 242 -0.88 1.79 -10.46
C ALA A 242 -0.64 3.05 -9.62
N PHE A 243 0.51 3.68 -9.83
CA PHE A 243 0.86 4.94 -9.20
C PHE A 243 1.61 5.84 -10.18
N THR A 244 1.60 7.13 -9.91
CA THR A 244 2.42 8.12 -10.62
C THR A 244 2.92 9.16 -9.63
N THR A 245 4.02 9.81 -10.01
CA THR A 245 4.64 10.88 -9.23
C THR A 245 4.52 12.20 -9.98
N ILE A 246 4.26 13.27 -9.23
CA ILE A 246 4.19 14.63 -9.76
C ILE A 246 5.26 15.44 -9.07
N ASP A 247 6.15 16.06 -9.83
CA ASP A 247 7.13 16.98 -9.27
C ASP A 247 6.45 18.31 -8.95
N VAL A 248 6.65 18.82 -7.74
CA VAL A 248 6.10 20.11 -7.31
C VAL A 248 7.20 21.05 -6.88
N THR A 249 7.28 22.21 -7.52
CA THR A 249 8.26 23.24 -7.19
C THR A 249 7.61 24.35 -6.36
N TYR A 250 8.26 24.74 -5.27
CA TYR A 250 7.85 25.85 -4.43
C TYR A 250 9.10 26.54 -3.87
N HIS A 251 8.94 27.71 -3.26
CA HIS A 251 10.07 28.43 -2.70
C HIS A 251 10.03 28.42 -1.18
N THR A 252 11.19 28.18 -0.58
CA THR A 252 11.39 28.43 0.84
C THR A 252 11.74 29.91 1.02
N PRO A 253 11.14 30.63 1.99
CA PRO A 253 11.49 32.02 2.24
C PRO A 253 13.00 32.19 2.37
N PRO A 254 13.58 33.29 1.84
CA PRO A 254 15.01 33.53 2.02
C PRO A 254 15.33 33.43 3.50
N ALA A 255 16.43 32.73 3.83
CA ALA A 255 16.88 32.62 5.20
C ALA A 255 16.97 34.05 5.76
N SER A 256 16.17 34.34 6.80
CA SER A 256 16.26 35.60 7.52
C SER A 256 17.75 35.80 7.87
N PRO A 257 18.33 37.01 7.72
CA PRO A 257 19.70 37.23 8.14
C PRO A 257 19.81 36.77 9.59
N SER A 258 20.53 35.67 9.80
CA SER A 258 20.61 35.08 11.12
C SER A 258 21.11 36.18 12.06
N PRO A 259 20.42 36.47 13.19
CA PRO A 259 20.98 37.36 14.18
C PRO A 259 22.38 36.83 14.48
N ASN A 260 23.41 37.68 14.35
CA ASN A 260 24.78 37.31 14.64
C ASN A 260 24.77 36.58 15.99
N PRO A 261 24.99 35.25 16.02
CA PRO A 261 24.94 34.52 17.27
C PRO A 261 26.21 34.93 18.01
N SER A 262 26.10 35.84 18.97
CA SER A 262 27.25 36.10 19.83
C SER A 262 27.60 34.87 20.67
N ASP A 263 26.70 33.87 20.83
CA ASP A 263 26.93 32.78 21.79
C ASP A 263 26.52 31.35 21.35
N GLY A 264 26.07 31.15 20.11
CA GLY A 264 25.68 29.82 19.56
C GLY A 264 24.83 28.96 20.51
N ILE A 265 24.84 27.64 20.34
CA ILE A 265 24.25 26.66 21.27
C ILE A 265 25.30 25.84 22.03
N THR A 266 26.59 26.03 21.74
CA THR A 266 27.68 25.33 22.44
C THR A 266 27.55 25.46 23.96
N GLY A 267 27.58 24.32 24.67
CA GLY A 267 27.47 24.28 26.12
C GLY A 267 26.74 23.05 26.65
N THR A 268 26.50 23.05 27.96
CA THR A 268 25.68 22.04 28.65
C THR A 268 24.28 22.58 28.86
N TRP A 269 23.28 21.75 28.62
CA TRP A 269 21.86 22.07 28.70
C TRP A 269 21.14 21.05 29.57
N ASP A 270 20.34 21.52 30.52
CA ASP A 270 19.44 20.67 31.30
C ASP A 270 18.01 20.92 30.87
N GLY A 271 17.25 19.84 30.70
CA GLY A 271 15.90 19.91 30.17
C GLY A 271 14.93 18.90 30.72
N LEU A 272 13.67 19.09 30.34
CA LEU A 272 12.52 18.25 30.65
C LEU A 272 11.88 17.78 29.35
N TRP A 273 11.34 16.56 29.37
CA TRP A 273 10.54 16.01 28.28
C TRP A 273 9.20 15.49 28.82
N GLN A 274 8.17 15.53 27.98
CA GLN A 274 6.85 15.02 28.30
C GLN A 274 6.17 14.46 27.05
N ASN A 275 5.65 13.24 27.14
CA ASN A 275 4.79 12.63 26.14
C ASN A 275 3.44 13.37 26.06
N ASP A 276 2.83 13.42 24.87
CA ASP A 276 1.45 13.87 24.75
C ASP A 276 0.49 13.00 25.59
N GLN A 277 -0.63 13.59 26.02
CA GLN A 277 -1.60 12.94 26.91
C GLN A 277 -2.13 11.60 26.38
N GLN A 278 -2.30 11.49 25.06
CA GLN A 278 -2.72 10.26 24.38
C GLN A 278 -1.72 9.09 24.53
N TRP A 279 -0.48 9.38 24.91
CA TRP A 279 0.59 8.39 25.14
C TRP A 279 0.89 8.18 26.64
N GLY A 280 -0.07 8.52 27.51
CA GLY A 280 0.02 8.28 28.96
C GLY A 280 0.77 9.35 29.76
N GLY A 281 1.16 10.47 29.12
CA GLY A 281 1.71 11.64 29.83
C GLY A 281 3.02 11.40 30.60
N ALA A 282 3.76 10.35 30.26
CA ALA A 282 5.07 10.07 30.83
C ALA A 282 6.01 11.28 30.66
N ALA A 283 6.85 11.54 31.66
CA ALA A 283 7.77 12.67 31.67
C ALA A 283 9.08 12.33 32.38
N GLY A 284 10.12 13.10 32.08
CA GLY A 284 11.44 12.96 32.68
C GLY A 284 12.36 14.15 32.38
N GLY A 285 13.64 14.02 32.71
CA GLY A 285 14.65 15.03 32.43
C GLY A 285 15.73 14.55 31.48
N PHE A 286 16.54 15.46 30.96
CA PHE A 286 17.74 15.13 30.21
C PHE A 286 18.85 16.17 30.44
N THR A 287 20.09 15.77 30.23
CA THR A 287 21.26 16.65 30.17
C THR A 287 21.97 16.45 28.84
N MET A 288 22.27 17.52 28.14
CA MET A 288 22.87 17.51 26.81
C MET A 288 24.13 18.35 26.77
N VAL A 289 25.20 17.85 26.15
CA VAL A 289 26.46 18.59 25.93
C VAL A 289 26.68 18.71 24.44
N VAL A 290 26.64 19.93 23.90
CA VAL A 290 26.74 20.20 22.46
C VAL A 290 27.90 21.12 22.12
N VAL A 291 28.46 20.91 20.93
CA VAL A 291 29.44 21.78 20.29
C VAL A 291 28.89 22.18 18.92
N GLN A 292 28.73 23.49 18.72
CA GLN A 292 28.31 24.06 17.43
C GLN A 292 29.51 24.46 16.57
N LYS A 293 29.45 24.14 15.28
CA LYS A 293 30.36 24.57 14.22
C LYS A 293 29.56 25.14 13.06
N GLY A 294 29.53 26.47 12.93
CA GLY A 294 28.68 27.14 11.94
C GLY A 294 27.20 26.91 12.24
N LYS A 295 26.41 26.48 11.27
CA LYS A 295 25.00 26.11 11.48
C LYS A 295 24.81 24.72 12.09
N ALA A 296 25.80 23.83 11.97
CA ALA A 296 25.70 22.46 12.46
C ALA A 296 26.17 22.34 13.91
N PHE A 297 25.64 21.37 14.65
CA PHE A 297 26.12 21.00 15.97
C PHE A 297 26.09 19.49 16.19
N SER A 298 26.91 19.04 17.15
CA SER A 298 26.97 17.64 17.57
C SER A 298 27.24 17.55 19.07
N GLY A 299 26.81 16.47 19.71
CA GLY A 299 26.95 16.32 21.16
C GLY A 299 26.57 14.96 21.70
N THR A 300 26.46 14.89 23.02
CA THR A 300 25.93 13.74 23.76
C THR A 300 24.74 14.15 24.61
N ILE A 301 23.91 13.19 24.97
CA ILE A 301 22.72 13.39 25.79
C ILE A 301 22.51 12.21 26.72
N ASP A 302 22.07 12.50 27.94
CA ASP A 302 21.70 11.54 28.97
C ASP A 302 20.26 11.82 29.41
N VAL A 303 19.42 10.78 29.48
CA VAL A 303 17.97 10.92 29.68
C VAL A 303 17.48 10.07 30.85
N THR A 304 16.64 10.70 31.67
CA THR A 304 16.04 10.15 32.89
C THR A 304 14.52 10.02 32.73
N GLY A 305 13.90 9.26 33.63
CA GLY A 305 12.45 8.98 33.61
C GLY A 305 12.09 7.61 33.01
N PRO A 306 10.79 7.33 32.83
CA PRO A 306 10.27 6.08 32.29
C PRO A 306 10.40 6.04 30.76
N THR A 307 11.62 5.84 30.26
CA THR A 307 11.94 5.77 28.82
C THR A 307 12.90 4.60 28.54
N CYS A 308 12.85 4.05 27.31
CA CYS A 308 13.84 3.07 26.85
C CYS A 308 15.13 3.71 26.33
N VAL A 309 15.13 5.02 26.07
CA VAL A 309 16.32 5.76 25.64
C VAL A 309 16.99 6.37 26.87
N ARG A 310 18.22 5.93 27.16
CA ARG A 310 18.97 6.39 28.35
C ARG A 310 20.09 7.37 28.01
N SER A 311 20.70 7.22 26.85
CA SER A 311 21.72 8.14 26.35
C SER A 311 21.90 7.99 24.83
N GLY A 312 22.60 8.94 24.21
CA GLY A 312 22.85 8.91 22.77
C GLY A 312 23.78 10.03 22.29
N THR A 313 24.01 10.06 20.97
CA THR A 313 24.68 11.18 20.30
C THR A 313 23.63 12.05 19.62
N VAL A 314 23.71 13.36 19.81
CA VAL A 314 22.84 14.35 19.15
C VAL A 314 23.56 15.00 17.98
N ALA A 315 22.84 15.25 16.90
CA ALA A 315 23.33 16.05 15.78
C ALA A 315 22.19 16.87 15.18
N GLY A 316 22.48 18.10 14.78
CA GLY A 316 21.43 18.97 14.25
C GLY A 316 21.95 20.25 13.64
N THR A 317 21.02 21.13 13.32
CA THR A 317 21.29 22.47 12.80
C THR A 317 20.55 23.53 13.59
N VAL A 318 21.20 24.69 13.75
CA VAL A 318 20.59 25.91 14.28
C VAL A 318 20.56 26.94 13.17
N GLU A 319 19.37 27.37 12.80
CA GLU A 319 19.15 28.37 11.76
C GLU A 319 18.05 29.32 12.18
N ASN A 320 18.36 30.62 12.23
CA ASN A 320 17.39 31.68 12.57
C ASN A 320 16.67 31.46 13.91
N GLY A 321 17.40 30.95 14.91
CA GLY A 321 16.85 30.62 16.22
C GLY A 321 15.94 29.38 16.22
N ARG A 322 15.80 28.66 15.10
CA ARG A 322 15.17 27.34 15.05
C ARG A 322 16.21 26.25 15.19
N ILE A 323 15.90 25.25 16.00
CA ILE A 323 16.70 24.05 16.21
C ILE A 323 15.98 22.90 15.52
N SER A 324 16.68 22.20 14.64
CA SER A 324 16.28 20.88 14.14
C SER A 324 17.37 19.91 14.54
N MET A 325 17.03 18.85 15.27
CA MET A 325 18.01 17.86 15.69
C MET A 325 17.44 16.45 15.64
N GLY A 326 18.27 15.55 15.17
CA GLY A 326 18.08 14.11 15.36
C GLY A 326 19.04 13.62 16.43
N TRP A 327 18.73 12.50 17.05
CA TRP A 327 19.73 11.79 17.83
C TRP A 327 19.77 10.31 17.44
N VAL A 328 20.91 9.67 17.70
CA VAL A 328 21.06 8.22 17.54
C VAL A 328 21.32 7.65 18.92
N ALA A 329 20.32 6.99 19.49
CA ALA A 329 20.44 6.26 20.73
C ALA A 329 20.90 4.83 20.44
N ALA A 330 22.21 4.57 20.54
CA ALA A 330 22.83 3.24 20.64
C ALA A 330 22.09 2.06 19.94
N GLY A 331 21.72 2.21 18.65
CA GLY A 331 21.09 1.16 17.86
C GLY A 331 19.55 1.04 17.96
N ILE A 332 18.86 1.95 18.66
CA ILE A 332 17.40 1.96 18.80
C ILE A 332 16.84 3.29 18.28
N ARG A 333 16.57 3.31 16.96
CA ARG A 333 15.74 4.25 16.15
C ARG A 333 15.99 5.76 16.30
N ASP A 334 15.69 6.49 15.22
CA ASP A 334 15.84 7.95 15.18
C ASP A 334 14.72 8.65 15.97
N VAL A 335 15.08 9.65 16.77
CA VAL A 335 14.14 10.61 17.39
C VAL A 335 14.38 11.95 16.73
N ALA A 336 13.31 12.56 16.21
CA ALA A 336 13.35 13.88 15.62
C ALA A 336 12.84 14.92 16.63
N PHE A 337 13.59 16.02 16.78
CA PHE A 337 13.22 17.15 17.61
C PHE A 337 13.20 18.41 16.75
N GLU A 338 12.19 19.24 16.97
CA GLU A 338 12.09 20.59 16.43
C GLU A 338 11.85 21.57 17.57
N GLY A 339 12.49 22.73 17.54
CA GLY A 339 12.33 23.73 18.60
C GLY A 339 12.83 25.11 18.24
N THR A 340 12.71 26.02 19.20
CA THR A 340 13.21 27.40 19.11
C THR A 340 14.20 27.67 20.24
N LEU A 341 15.22 28.48 19.93
CA LEU A 341 16.24 28.99 20.84
C LEU A 341 15.93 30.46 21.14
N THR A 342 15.74 30.80 22.42
CA THR A 342 15.55 32.17 22.87
C THR A 342 16.54 32.48 24.00
N GLY A 343 17.65 33.12 23.65
CA GLY A 343 18.73 33.40 24.61
C GLY A 343 19.35 32.11 25.14
N SER A 344 19.26 31.89 26.46
CA SER A 344 19.79 30.71 27.16
C SER A 344 18.75 29.60 27.36
N THR A 345 17.59 29.67 26.70
CA THR A 345 16.56 28.63 26.76
C THR A 345 16.19 28.11 25.38
N MET A 346 15.75 26.86 25.33
CA MET A 346 15.19 26.24 24.14
C MET A 346 13.97 25.39 24.49
N ALA A 347 13.01 25.30 23.58
CA ALA A 347 11.81 24.49 23.76
C ALA A 347 11.23 24.05 22.41
N GLY A 348 10.49 22.94 22.41
CA GLY A 348 9.98 22.39 21.18
C GLY A 348 9.16 21.11 21.33
N THR A 349 9.03 20.40 20.21
CA THR A 349 8.35 19.12 20.09
C THR A 349 9.34 18.03 19.67
N TRP A 350 8.94 16.77 19.89
CA TRP A 350 9.69 15.61 19.42
C TRP A 350 8.75 14.52 18.92
N THR A 351 9.28 13.65 18.05
CA THR A 351 8.60 12.46 17.53
C THR A 351 9.56 11.27 17.49
N MET A 352 9.08 10.08 17.84
CA MET A 352 9.85 8.82 17.70
C MET A 352 8.93 7.62 17.46
N THR A 353 9.48 6.52 17.00
CA THR A 353 8.81 5.22 17.10
C THR A 353 8.91 4.70 18.54
N ALA A 354 7.78 4.35 19.15
CA ALA A 354 7.70 3.81 20.50
C ALA A 354 8.54 2.54 20.68
N CYS A 355 9.01 2.35 21.92
CA CYS A 355 9.89 1.23 22.27
C CYS A 355 9.16 -0.11 22.10
N GLY A 356 9.67 -0.97 21.20
CA GLY A 356 9.16 -2.34 21.02
C GLY A 356 7.90 -2.48 20.16
N VAL A 357 7.40 -1.41 19.56
CA VAL A 357 6.24 -1.43 18.65
C VAL A 357 6.48 -0.48 17.47
N GLU A 358 5.76 -0.63 16.36
CA GLU A 358 5.90 0.23 15.17
C GLU A 358 5.02 1.49 15.22
N GLN A 359 4.66 1.95 16.42
CA GLN A 359 3.79 3.10 16.62
C GLN A 359 4.62 4.39 16.76
N SER A 360 4.26 5.45 16.03
CA SER A 360 4.85 6.78 16.24
C SER A 360 4.23 7.46 17.46
N ILE A 361 5.06 8.00 18.35
CA ILE A 361 4.69 8.77 19.53
C ILE A 361 5.34 10.15 19.50
N SER A 362 4.79 11.08 20.25
CA SER A 362 5.14 12.51 20.22
C SER A 362 5.08 13.15 21.60
N GLY A 363 5.72 14.30 21.74
CA GLY A 363 5.67 15.08 22.96
C GLY A 363 6.33 16.44 22.84
N THR A 364 6.54 17.07 23.99
CA THR A 364 7.19 18.37 24.14
C THR A 364 8.46 18.26 24.97
N TRP A 365 9.34 19.24 24.82
CA TRP A 365 10.56 19.37 25.60
C TRP A 365 10.93 20.84 25.83
N SER A 366 11.70 21.08 26.89
CA SER A 366 12.31 22.38 27.18
C SER A 366 13.67 22.19 27.83
N ALA A 367 14.59 23.15 27.67
CA ALA A 367 15.89 23.13 28.30
C ALA A 367 16.46 24.54 28.51
N ALA A 368 17.35 24.65 29.49
CA ALA A 368 18.11 25.85 29.82
C ALA A 368 19.61 25.53 29.84
N ARG A 369 20.43 26.48 29.39
CA ARG A 369 21.89 26.38 29.47
C ARG A 369 22.32 26.48 30.94
N GLN A 370 23.24 25.61 31.35
CA GLN A 370 23.88 25.63 32.69
C GLN A 370 24.71 26.89 32.93
#